data_AF-A0A441AL57-F1
#
_entry.id   AF-A0A441AL57-F1
#
_cell.length_a   1.000
_cell.length_b   1.000
_cell.length_c   1.000
_cell.angle_alpha   90.00
_cell.angle_beta   90.00
_cell.angle_gamma   90.00
#
_symmetry.space_group_name_H-M   'P 1'
#
loop_
_entity.id
_entity.type
_entity.pdbx_description
1 polymer ?
#
loop_
_entity_poly.entity_id
_entity_poly.type
_entity_poly.pdbx_seq_one_letter_code
_entity_poly.pdbx_strand_id
1 'polypeptide(L)'
;MEKHSHDNSSHSDKPDSYDTVGSIATNIADGFTMVAVGDLILSRPLAKGHHPGFGDIVKVLHDADVTFGNMEMNIFDIRSFKGSPQAEYGGAFHVSLPEIGPDLKAMGFNIVSRANNHTLDWGLEGMRETSRVLDESGIVHAGVGENLAQAGAARFLETVRGRVA
;
A
#
# COMPACT_ATOMS: atom_id res chain seq x y z
N MET A 1 -61.64 -5.03 0.64
CA MET A 1 -60.99 -4.86 -0.68
C MET A 1 -59.97 -3.75 -0.51
N GLU A 2 -58.77 -4.08 -0.06
CA GLU A 2 -57.64 -3.14 0.04
C GLU A 2 -56.41 -3.90 -0.45
N LYS A 3 -55.83 -3.40 -1.53
CA LYS A 3 -54.62 -3.96 -2.16
C LYS A 3 -53.42 -3.23 -1.56
N HIS A 4 -52.54 -3.96 -0.89
CA HIS A 4 -51.17 -3.47 -0.63
C HIS A 4 -50.38 -3.51 -1.94
N SER A 5 -49.96 -2.34 -2.43
CA SER A 5 -48.96 -2.23 -3.49
C SER A 5 -47.57 -2.28 -2.87
N HIS A 6 -46.79 -3.30 -3.19
CA HIS A 6 -45.34 -3.26 -3.01
C HIS A 6 -44.74 -2.43 -4.15
N ASP A 7 -44.20 -1.27 -3.79
CA ASP A 7 -43.39 -0.45 -4.68
C ASP A 7 -41.98 -1.04 -4.71
N ASN A 8 -41.58 -1.59 -5.84
CA ASN A 8 -40.29 -2.23 -6.05
C ASN A 8 -39.44 -1.27 -6.89
N SER A 9 -38.76 -0.33 -6.23
CA SER A 9 -37.86 0.61 -6.90
C SER A 9 -36.61 -0.13 -7.37
N SER A 10 -36.59 -0.53 -8.64
CA SER A 10 -35.42 -1.07 -9.32
C SER A 10 -34.30 -0.03 -9.35
N HIS A 11 -33.22 -0.27 -8.60
CA HIS A 11 -31.98 0.47 -8.76
C HIS A 11 -31.24 -0.07 -9.99
N SER A 12 -30.90 0.85 -10.89
CA SER A 12 -30.16 0.57 -12.11
C SER A 12 -28.68 0.34 -11.79
N ASP A 13 -28.21 -0.90 -11.92
CA ASP A 13 -26.78 -1.21 -11.96
C ASP A 13 -26.17 -0.62 -13.22
N LYS A 14 -25.45 0.49 -13.08
CA LYS A 14 -24.52 0.97 -14.11
C LYS A 14 -23.15 0.33 -13.83
N PRO A 15 -22.56 -0.41 -14.77
CA PRO A 15 -21.37 -1.23 -14.52
C PRO A 15 -20.05 -0.45 -14.35
N ASP A 16 -20.06 0.89 -14.36
CA ASP A 16 -18.83 1.70 -14.40
C ASP A 16 -18.71 2.75 -13.27
N SER A 17 -19.43 2.62 -12.14
CA SER A 17 -19.23 3.52 -10.99
C SER A 17 -18.58 2.83 -9.80
N TYR A 18 -17.58 3.49 -9.21
CA TYR A 18 -16.92 3.07 -7.98
C TYR A 18 -17.93 2.94 -6.82
N ASP A 19 -17.70 1.98 -5.92
CA ASP A 19 -18.58 1.71 -4.77
C ASP A 19 -18.56 2.88 -3.77
N THR A 20 -19.65 3.65 -3.74
CA THR A 20 -19.87 4.79 -2.84
C THR A 20 -20.48 4.42 -1.49
N VAL A 21 -20.92 3.17 -1.31
CA VAL A 21 -21.68 2.72 -0.13
C VAL A 21 -20.81 1.98 0.89
N GLY A 22 -19.59 1.59 0.52
CA GLY A 22 -18.67 0.86 1.40
C GLY A 22 -19.15 -0.57 1.62
N SER A 23 -19.57 -1.23 0.54
CA SER A 23 -20.07 -2.60 0.58
C SER A 23 -18.99 -3.55 1.10
N ILE A 24 -19.35 -4.39 2.09
CA ILE A 24 -18.52 -5.51 2.56
C ILE A 24 -18.84 -6.82 1.84
N ALA A 25 -19.79 -6.81 0.90
CA ALA A 25 -20.09 -7.97 0.08
C ALA A 25 -18.93 -8.18 -0.91
N THR A 26 -18.39 -9.41 -0.97
CA THR A 26 -17.28 -9.76 -1.86
C THR A 26 -17.73 -9.70 -3.33
N ASN A 27 -17.56 -8.54 -3.95
CA ASN A 27 -17.89 -8.23 -5.34
C ASN A 27 -16.66 -8.36 -6.26
N ILE A 28 -15.78 -9.31 -5.96
CA ILE A 28 -14.55 -9.55 -6.71
C ILE A 28 -14.90 -10.33 -8.00
N ALA A 29 -14.43 -9.84 -9.14
CA ALA A 29 -14.59 -10.53 -10.42
C ALA A 29 -13.72 -11.79 -10.50
N ASP A 30 -14.18 -12.80 -11.25
CA ASP A 30 -13.42 -14.03 -11.49
C ASP A 30 -12.00 -13.74 -12.03
N GLY A 31 -11.03 -14.50 -11.52
CA GLY A 31 -9.62 -14.35 -11.90
C GLY A 31 -8.89 -13.20 -11.22
N PHE A 32 -9.44 -12.61 -10.16
CA PHE A 32 -8.69 -11.71 -9.28
C PHE A 32 -7.52 -12.43 -8.61
N THR A 33 -6.35 -11.80 -8.62
CA THR A 33 -5.11 -12.35 -8.07
C THR A 33 -4.45 -11.38 -7.11
N MET A 34 -3.92 -11.93 -6.01
CA MET A 34 -3.16 -11.17 -5.03
C MET A 34 -1.85 -11.88 -4.74
N VAL A 35 -0.77 -11.11 -4.66
CA VAL A 35 0.52 -11.53 -4.12
C VAL A 35 0.78 -10.77 -2.83
N ALA A 36 1.22 -11.48 -1.80
CA ALA A 36 1.65 -10.89 -0.54
C ALA A 36 3.07 -11.37 -0.25
N VAL A 37 3.94 -10.42 0.05
CA VAL A 37 5.29 -10.69 0.54
C VAL A 37 5.46 -10.16 1.97
N GLY A 38 6.52 -10.59 2.63
CA GLY A 38 6.89 -10.11 3.95
C GLY A 38 7.60 -8.76 3.88
N ASP A 39 8.69 -8.67 4.63
CA ASP A 39 9.39 -7.43 4.86
C ASP A 39 10.17 -6.94 3.64
N LEU A 40 9.92 -5.69 3.26
CA LEU A 40 10.60 -4.99 2.19
C LEU A 40 11.82 -4.29 2.76
N ILE A 41 12.95 -5.00 2.74
CA ILE A 41 14.24 -4.49 3.21
C ILE A 41 15.13 -4.16 2.01
N LEU A 42 15.01 -2.93 1.48
CA LEU A 42 15.68 -2.50 0.25
C LEU A 42 16.39 -1.15 0.42
N SER A 43 17.72 -1.14 0.53
CA SER A 43 18.49 0.11 0.69
C SER A 43 18.74 0.87 -0.63
N ARG A 44 18.47 0.26 -1.79
CA ARG A 44 18.69 0.84 -3.12
C ARG A 44 17.73 0.28 -4.17
N PRO A 45 17.42 1.05 -5.24
CA PRO A 45 16.60 0.56 -6.36
C PRO A 45 17.16 -0.72 -6.98
N LEU A 46 16.27 -1.68 -7.26
CA LEU A 46 16.58 -2.99 -7.84
C LEU A 46 16.04 -3.17 -9.25
N ALA A 47 14.94 -2.49 -9.64
CA ALA A 47 14.26 -2.74 -10.91
C ALA A 47 15.14 -2.50 -12.14
N LYS A 48 16.18 -1.65 -12.01
CA LYS A 48 17.17 -1.38 -13.07
C LYS A 48 18.41 -2.28 -13.01
N GLY A 49 18.52 -3.13 -12.00
CA GLY A 49 19.64 -4.04 -11.80
C GLY A 49 19.52 -5.32 -12.64
N HIS A 50 20.66 -5.92 -12.99
CA HIS A 50 20.69 -7.24 -13.63
C HIS A 50 21.00 -8.30 -12.58
N HIS A 51 19.96 -8.89 -12.03
CA HIS A 51 20.05 -9.97 -11.04
C HIS A 51 19.43 -11.24 -11.66
N PRO A 52 20.18 -12.35 -11.81
CA PRO A 52 19.63 -13.59 -12.35
C PRO A 52 18.37 -14.04 -11.61
N GLY A 53 17.30 -14.36 -12.34
CA GLY A 53 16.00 -14.78 -11.77
C GLY A 53 15.15 -13.65 -11.18
N PHE A 54 15.67 -12.43 -11.04
CA PHE A 54 14.91 -11.31 -10.47
C PHE A 54 13.76 -10.87 -11.37
N GLY A 55 13.95 -10.90 -12.70
CA GLY A 55 12.89 -10.60 -13.65
C GLY A 55 11.69 -11.55 -13.52
N ASP A 56 11.92 -12.82 -13.20
CA ASP A 56 10.85 -13.79 -13.00
C ASP A 56 10.05 -13.50 -11.72
N ILE A 57 10.73 -13.07 -10.65
CA ILE A 57 10.09 -12.61 -9.40
C ILE A 57 9.27 -11.36 -9.66
N VAL A 58 9.85 -10.35 -10.31
CA VAL A 58 9.15 -9.11 -10.65
C VAL A 58 7.93 -9.39 -11.54
N LYS A 59 8.02 -10.36 -12.46
CA LYS A 59 6.87 -10.78 -13.27
C LYS A 59 5.72 -11.30 -12.40
N VAL A 60 5.99 -12.13 -11.41
CA VAL A 60 4.96 -12.63 -10.47
C VAL A 60 4.32 -11.48 -9.68
N LEU A 61 5.13 -10.53 -9.21
CA LEU A 61 4.66 -9.35 -8.48
C LEU A 61 3.85 -8.38 -9.37
N HIS A 62 4.25 -8.21 -10.63
CA HIS A 62 3.62 -7.24 -11.52
C HIS A 62 2.34 -7.78 -12.18
N ASP A 63 2.25 -9.09 -12.43
CA ASP A 63 1.10 -9.69 -13.12
C ASP A 63 -0.15 -9.83 -12.21
N ALA A 64 -0.03 -9.60 -10.90
CA ALA A 64 -1.15 -9.65 -9.96
C ALA A 64 -1.99 -8.36 -9.96
N ASP A 65 -3.28 -8.47 -9.65
CA ASP A 65 -4.14 -7.28 -9.48
C ASP A 65 -3.73 -6.48 -8.23
N VAL A 66 -3.29 -7.18 -7.18
CA VAL A 66 -2.83 -6.59 -5.91
C VAL A 66 -1.51 -7.22 -5.49
N THR A 67 -0.53 -6.37 -5.19
CA THR A 67 0.77 -6.79 -4.67
C THR A 67 1.06 -6.02 -3.40
N PHE A 68 0.99 -6.75 -2.30
CA PHE A 68 1.15 -6.28 -0.93
C PHE A 68 2.53 -6.62 -0.39
N GLY A 69 3.10 -5.72 0.43
CA GLY A 69 4.28 -6.00 1.25
C GLY A 69 4.29 -5.25 2.57
N ASN A 70 5.11 -5.69 3.54
CA ASN A 70 5.38 -4.94 4.76
C ASN A 70 6.57 -4.00 4.53
N MET A 71 6.31 -2.69 4.49
CA MET A 71 7.34 -1.69 4.26
C MET A 71 8.05 -1.36 5.58
N GLU A 72 9.14 -2.09 5.84
CA GLU A 72 9.92 -2.01 7.09
C GLU A 72 11.01 -0.92 7.07
N MET A 73 11.30 -0.31 5.92
CA MET A 73 12.26 0.80 5.85
C MET A 73 11.59 2.16 6.03
N ASN A 74 12.35 3.12 6.56
CA ASN A 74 12.04 4.54 6.43
C ASN A 74 12.63 5.06 5.11
N ILE A 75 11.86 5.84 4.36
CA ILE A 75 12.26 6.34 3.04
C ILE A 75 12.43 7.86 3.11
N PHE A 76 13.67 8.32 3.01
CA PHE A 76 14.01 9.75 2.96
C PHE A 76 15.46 9.95 2.49
N ASP A 77 15.80 11.16 2.03
CA ASP A 77 17.19 11.53 1.76
C ASP A 77 17.83 12.12 3.02
N ILE A 78 18.76 11.37 3.62
CA ILE A 78 19.48 11.76 4.84
C ILE A 78 20.19 13.12 4.71
N ARG A 79 20.55 13.56 3.49
CA ARG A 79 21.27 14.82 3.25
C ARG A 79 20.38 16.04 3.43
N SER A 80 19.07 15.88 3.24
CA SER A 80 18.06 16.95 3.37
C SER A 80 17.06 16.70 4.50
N PHE A 81 17.15 15.55 5.16
CA PHE A 81 16.28 15.17 6.25
C PHE A 81 16.46 16.08 7.47
N LYS A 82 15.34 16.47 8.10
CA LYS A 82 15.32 17.43 9.21
C LYS A 82 15.11 16.80 10.58
N GLY A 83 14.81 15.50 10.62
CA GLY A 83 14.67 14.75 11.88
C GLY A 83 15.99 14.13 12.34
N SER A 84 15.89 13.30 13.35
CA SER A 84 17.02 12.57 13.93
C SER A 84 16.62 11.12 14.23
N PRO A 85 17.57 10.19 14.27
CA PRO A 85 17.27 8.82 14.68
C PRO A 85 16.80 8.81 16.14
N GLN A 86 15.90 7.89 16.47
CA GLN A 86 15.53 7.59 17.86
C GLN A 86 16.66 6.83 18.55
N ALA A 87 16.78 6.97 19.87
CA ALA A 87 17.83 6.32 20.63
C ALA A 87 17.70 4.78 20.64
N GLU A 88 16.48 4.28 20.54
CA GLU A 88 16.15 2.86 20.44
C GLU A 88 15.54 2.56 19.06
N TYR A 89 16.04 1.52 18.40
CA TYR A 89 15.75 1.24 16.99
C TYR A 89 15.71 -0.27 16.67
N GLY A 90 15.60 -1.11 17.70
CA GLY A 90 15.38 -2.56 17.56
C GLY A 90 16.51 -3.38 16.93
N GLY A 91 17.61 -2.78 16.45
CA GLY A 91 18.80 -3.50 15.98
C GLY A 91 19.57 -2.82 14.86
N ALA A 92 18.89 -2.32 13.81
CA ALA A 92 19.49 -1.61 12.69
C ALA A 92 18.57 -0.49 12.18
N PHE A 93 19.14 0.66 11.80
CA PHE A 93 18.39 1.71 11.13
C PHE A 93 18.17 1.35 9.67
N HIS A 94 16.95 0.96 9.39
CA HIS A 94 16.51 0.62 8.06
C HIS A 94 16.10 1.86 7.28
N VAL A 95 17.01 2.36 6.43
CA VAL A 95 16.81 3.58 5.64
C VAL A 95 17.01 3.31 4.16
N SER A 96 16.09 3.85 3.36
CA SER A 96 16.03 3.76 1.90
C SER A 96 16.03 5.15 1.28
N LEU A 97 16.60 5.26 0.08
CA LEU A 97 16.51 6.49 -0.69
C LEU A 97 15.11 6.67 -1.32
N PRO A 98 14.65 7.92 -1.57
CA PRO A 98 13.32 8.19 -2.14
C PRO A 98 13.02 7.46 -3.47
N GLU A 99 14.05 7.12 -4.24
CA GLU A 99 13.92 6.38 -5.50
C GLU A 99 13.35 4.97 -5.33
N ILE A 100 13.33 4.43 -4.10
CA ILE A 100 12.65 3.16 -3.77
C ILE A 100 11.15 3.22 -4.03
N GLY A 101 10.48 4.37 -3.84
CA GLY A 101 9.05 4.48 -4.09
C GLY A 101 8.68 4.14 -5.54
N PRO A 102 9.25 4.83 -6.54
CA PRO A 102 9.07 4.50 -7.96
C PRO A 102 9.58 3.09 -8.33
N ASP A 103 10.64 2.61 -7.68
CA ASP A 103 11.19 1.27 -7.92
C ASP A 103 10.22 0.17 -7.47
N LEU A 104 9.64 0.30 -6.27
CA LEU A 104 8.56 -0.57 -5.76
C LEU A 104 7.36 -0.56 -6.71
N LYS A 105 6.95 0.64 -7.15
CA LYS A 105 5.84 0.77 -8.10
C LYS A 105 6.13 0.04 -9.41
N ALA A 106 7.35 0.17 -9.94
CA ALA A 106 7.79 -0.52 -11.15
C ALA A 106 7.83 -2.05 -11.00
N MET A 107 8.07 -2.55 -9.78
CA MET A 107 8.01 -3.99 -9.48
C MET A 107 6.59 -4.54 -9.31
N GLY A 108 5.57 -3.67 -9.26
CA GLY A 108 4.16 -4.06 -9.16
C GLY A 108 3.50 -3.78 -7.81
N PHE A 109 4.25 -3.31 -6.80
CA PHE A 109 3.66 -2.98 -5.50
C PHE A 109 2.66 -1.82 -5.62
N ASN A 110 1.46 -2.03 -5.06
CA ASN A 110 0.38 -1.05 -5.12
C ASN A 110 -0.28 -0.79 -3.77
N ILE A 111 -0.04 -1.65 -2.77
CA ILE A 111 -0.43 -1.42 -1.38
C ILE A 111 0.65 -1.94 -0.42
N VAL A 112 0.92 -1.26 0.69
CA VAL A 112 1.88 -1.71 1.71
C VAL A 112 1.37 -1.49 3.14
N SER A 113 1.75 -2.38 4.06
CA SER A 113 1.65 -2.12 5.50
C SER A 113 2.85 -1.35 6.01
N ARG A 114 2.61 -0.49 6.99
CA ARG A 114 3.61 0.28 7.71
C ARG A 114 3.54 0.05 9.21
N ALA A 115 2.63 -0.80 9.70
CA ALA A 115 2.54 -1.11 11.13
C ALA A 115 3.60 -2.15 11.52
N ASN A 116 4.83 -1.69 11.73
CA ASN A 116 5.95 -2.54 12.14
C ASN A 116 6.87 -1.84 13.15
N ASN A 117 7.83 -2.58 13.71
CA ASN A 117 8.73 -2.09 14.75
C ASN A 117 9.72 -1.01 14.29
N HIS A 118 9.93 -0.83 12.98
CA HIS A 118 10.87 0.16 12.43
C HIS A 118 10.20 1.48 12.01
N THR A 119 8.88 1.56 12.09
CA THR A 119 8.05 2.73 11.68
C THR A 119 8.55 4.08 12.20
N LEU A 120 9.02 4.10 13.45
CA LEU A 120 9.39 5.32 14.17
C LEU A 120 10.88 5.41 14.49
N ASP A 121 11.71 4.59 13.84
CA ASP A 121 13.18 4.62 14.01
C ASP A 121 13.78 6.02 13.81
N TRP A 122 13.16 6.83 12.95
CA TRP A 122 13.56 8.22 12.67
C TRP A 122 12.49 9.23 13.09
N GLY A 123 11.72 8.88 14.13
CA GLY A 123 10.65 9.70 14.68
C GLY A 123 9.50 9.93 13.70
N LEU A 124 8.67 10.93 14.03
CA LEU A 124 7.52 11.31 13.21
C LEU A 124 7.95 11.89 11.86
N GLU A 125 9.11 12.54 11.81
CA GLU A 125 9.70 13.08 10.59
C GLU A 125 9.99 11.96 9.58
N GLY A 126 10.59 10.85 10.01
CA GLY A 126 10.89 9.70 9.15
C GLY A 126 9.61 9.00 8.68
N MET A 127 8.65 8.82 9.58
CA MET A 127 7.33 8.28 9.27
C MET A 127 6.61 9.12 8.20
N ARG A 128 6.63 10.46 8.34
CA ARG A 128 6.00 11.42 7.42
C ARG A 128 6.69 11.45 6.07
N GLU A 129 8.02 11.49 6.02
CA GLU A 129 8.75 11.44 4.73
C GLU A 129 8.49 10.14 3.98
N THR A 130 8.46 9.02 4.70
CA THR A 130 8.13 7.73 4.07
C THR A 130 6.71 7.73 3.51
N SER A 131 5.76 8.31 4.25
CA SER A 131 4.37 8.47 3.77
C SER A 131 4.32 9.33 2.52
N ARG A 132 5.03 10.46 2.51
CA ARG A 132 5.14 11.36 1.35
C ARG A 132 5.68 10.64 0.12
N VAL A 133 6.74 9.85 0.24
CA VAL A 133 7.33 9.11 -0.89
C VAL A 133 6.38 8.05 -1.43
N LEU A 134 5.67 7.32 -0.56
CA LEU A 134 4.69 6.32 -0.98
C LEU A 134 3.48 6.98 -1.68
N ASP A 135 2.99 8.09 -1.15
CA ASP A 135 1.92 8.89 -1.75
C ASP A 135 2.32 9.40 -3.14
N GLU A 136 3.51 9.99 -3.27
CA GLU A 136 4.06 10.47 -4.56
C GLU A 136 4.27 9.35 -5.57
N SER A 137 4.50 8.12 -5.10
CA SER A 137 4.66 6.93 -5.95
C SER A 137 3.33 6.25 -6.31
N GLY A 138 2.21 6.75 -5.79
CA GLY A 138 0.89 6.16 -5.99
C GLY A 138 0.78 4.74 -5.44
N ILE A 139 1.40 4.50 -4.26
CA ILE A 139 1.30 3.26 -3.50
C ILE A 139 0.43 3.52 -2.28
N VAL A 140 -0.66 2.77 -2.14
CA VAL A 140 -1.54 2.86 -0.98
C VAL A 140 -0.78 2.34 0.26
N HIS A 141 -0.88 3.01 1.41
CA HIS A 141 -0.23 2.53 2.63
C HIS A 141 -1.06 2.75 3.88
N ALA A 142 -1.02 1.79 4.80
CA ALA A 142 -1.80 1.76 6.03
C ALA A 142 -0.93 1.38 7.25
N GLY A 143 -1.46 1.60 8.45
CA GLY A 143 -0.80 1.22 9.71
C GLY A 143 -0.03 2.35 10.41
N VAL A 144 -0.09 3.57 9.88
CA VAL A 144 0.54 4.77 10.45
C VAL A 144 -0.36 6.00 10.32
N GLY A 145 -0.12 7.00 11.16
CA GLY A 145 -0.84 8.27 11.07
C GLY A 145 -0.47 9.24 12.19
N GLU A 146 -0.98 10.46 12.10
CA GLU A 146 -0.78 11.52 13.09
C GLU A 146 -1.50 11.24 14.42
N ASN A 147 -2.39 10.24 14.44
CA ASN A 147 -3.12 9.80 15.62
C ASN A 147 -3.61 8.36 15.45
N LEU A 148 -4.13 7.78 16.53
CA LEU A 148 -4.61 6.39 16.56
C LEU A 148 -5.71 6.11 15.54
N ALA A 149 -6.61 7.07 15.30
CA ALA A 149 -7.69 6.89 14.33
C ALA A 149 -7.14 6.79 12.89
N GLN A 150 -6.13 7.59 12.54
CA GLN A 150 -5.46 7.48 11.25
C GLN A 150 -4.63 6.19 11.14
N ALA A 151 -3.89 5.82 12.20
CA ALA A 151 -3.07 4.62 12.21
C ALA A 151 -3.90 3.33 12.11
N GLY A 152 -5.09 3.29 12.71
CA GLY A 152 -6.02 2.17 12.65
C GLY A 152 -6.99 2.20 11.47
N ALA A 153 -6.95 3.22 10.61
CA ALA A 153 -7.85 3.31 9.46
C ALA A 153 -7.44 2.34 8.35
N ALA A 154 -8.41 1.59 7.82
CA ALA A 154 -8.24 0.84 6.59
C ALA A 154 -7.94 1.79 5.41
N ARG A 155 -7.19 1.28 4.43
CA ARG A 155 -6.87 2.01 3.20
C ARG A 155 -7.21 1.16 2.01
N PHE A 156 -7.96 1.74 1.09
CA PHE A 156 -8.57 0.98 0.02
C PHE A 156 -7.76 1.16 -1.27
N LEU A 157 -7.43 0.04 -1.89
CA LEU A 157 -6.94 -0.03 -3.26
C LEU A 157 -8.08 -0.52 -4.15
N GLU A 158 -8.44 0.31 -5.13
CA GLU A 158 -9.38 -0.07 -6.19
C GLU A 158 -8.60 -0.67 -7.37
N THR A 159 -9.06 -1.81 -7.88
CA THR A 159 -8.63 -2.38 -9.15
C THR A 159 -9.83 -2.54 -10.07
N VAL A 160 -9.57 -2.82 -11.35
CA VAL A 160 -10.64 -3.10 -12.32
C VAL A 160 -11.44 -4.37 -11.98
N ARG A 161 -10.91 -5.26 -11.13
CA ARG A 161 -11.53 -6.54 -10.74
C ARG A 161 -12.07 -6.56 -9.31
N GLY A 162 -11.78 -5.56 -8.49
CA GLY A 162 -12.25 -5.51 -7.11
C GLY A 162 -11.51 -4.50 -6.23
N ARG A 163 -11.91 -4.45 -4.96
CA ARG A 163 -11.34 -3.57 -3.93
C ARG A 163 -10.65 -4.39 -2.84
N VAL A 164 -9.48 -3.93 -2.38
CA VAL A 164 -8.77 -4.48 -1.21
C VAL A 164 -8.58 -3.39 -0.15
N ALA A 165 -8.59 -3.78 1.13
CA ALA A 165 -8.49 -2.91 2.30
C ALA A 165 -7.43 -3.40 3.30
#